data_AF-A0A2M8BN86-F1
#
_entry.id   AF-A0A2M8BN86-F1
#
_cell.length_a   1.000
_cell.length_b   1.000
_cell.length_c   1.000
_cell.angle_alpha   90.00
_cell.angle_beta   90.00
_cell.angle_gamma   90.00
#
_symmetry.space_group_name_H-M   'P 1'
#
loop_
_entity.id
_entity.type
_entity.pdbx_description
1 polymer ?
#
loop_
_entity_poly.entity_id
_entity_poly.type
_entity_poly.pdbx_seq_one_letter_code
_entity_poly.pdbx_strand_id
1 'polypeptide(L)'
;MWRTFALALLLLNAVYWAWGEGWLLPYGFGPAQQREPQRLTQQIRPEAITVLRAAEGLLPPLAVVPEPTVCLQSGPLSPAQADALRALLEASWPPESWQLLAIQDGQASPAQASQAIEPSWRLRLPAADQALQARLAEFGDLLPDGTLDACPVNDSDR
;
A
#
# COMPACT_ATOMS: atom_id res chain seq x y z
N MET A 1 13.79 35.10 44.84
CA MET A 1 12.40 34.72 44.48
C MET A 1 12.35 33.99 43.12
N TRP A 2 12.95 34.51 42.04
CA TRP A 2 12.98 33.79 40.75
C TRP A 2 13.78 32.47 40.78
N ARG A 3 14.96 32.44 41.42
CA ARG A 3 15.79 31.22 41.51
C ARG A 3 15.06 30.06 42.17
N THR A 4 14.37 30.31 43.28
CA THR A 4 13.55 29.31 43.97
C THR A 4 12.40 28.83 43.09
N PHE A 5 11.79 29.73 42.31
CA PHE A 5 10.73 29.39 41.38
C PHE A 5 11.23 28.52 40.21
N ALA A 6 12.39 28.87 39.64
CA ALA A 6 13.03 28.10 38.58
C ALA A 6 13.44 26.69 39.07
N LEU A 7 14.00 26.59 40.28
CA LEU A 7 14.32 25.29 40.89
C LEU A 7 13.07 24.46 41.17
N ALA A 8 12.00 25.08 41.66
CA ALA A 8 10.72 24.39 41.88
C ALA A 8 10.14 23.85 40.56
N LEU A 9 10.15 24.65 39.49
CA LEU A 9 9.74 24.23 38.15
C LEU A 9 10.59 23.07 37.63
N LEU A 10 11.90 23.12 37.81
CA LEU A 10 12.80 22.05 37.39
C LEU A 10 12.53 20.75 38.13
N LEU A 11 12.32 20.81 39.46
CA LEU A 11 11.92 19.66 40.26
C LEU A 11 10.57 19.09 39.82
N LEU A 12 9.58 19.95 39.56
CA LEU A 12 8.26 19.52 39.12
C LEU A 12 8.33 18.78 37.78
N ASN A 13 9.17 19.27 36.85
CA ASN A 13 9.43 18.61 35.56
C ASN A 13 10.16 17.27 35.74
N ALA A 14 11.16 17.20 36.61
CA ALA A 14 11.87 15.96 36.89
C ALA A 14 10.95 14.88 37.50
N VAL A 15 10.05 15.28 38.40
CA VAL A 15 9.02 14.40 38.96
C VAL A 15 8.04 13.95 37.88
N TYR A 16 7.57 14.87 37.03
CA TYR A 16 6.69 14.53 35.91
C TYR A 16 7.35 13.56 34.93
N TRP A 17 8.63 13.76 34.62
CA TRP A 17 9.41 12.88 33.76
C TRP A 17 9.56 11.48 34.37
N ALA A 18 9.92 11.38 35.65
CA ALA A 18 10.01 10.11 36.36
C ALA A 18 8.65 9.38 36.45
N TRP A 19 7.54 10.13 36.52
CA TRP A 19 6.19 9.58 36.44
C TRP A 19 5.88 9.00 35.05
N GLY A 20 6.27 9.69 33.97
CA GLY A 20 6.11 9.23 32.59
C GLY A 20 6.95 7.99 32.24
N GLU A 21 8.20 7.93 32.71
CA GLU A 21 9.09 6.75 32.63
C GLU A 21 8.62 5.59 33.51
N GLY A 22 7.64 5.84 34.38
CA GLY A 22 6.98 4.79 35.13
C GLY A 22 7.71 4.31 36.37
N TRP A 23 8.66 5.08 36.90
CA TRP A 23 9.37 4.74 38.14
C TRP A 23 8.45 4.64 39.36
N LEU A 24 7.28 5.27 39.26
CA LEU A 24 6.26 5.29 40.30
C LEU A 24 5.22 4.16 40.14
N LEU A 25 5.27 3.35 39.07
CA LEU A 25 4.34 2.23 38.86
C LEU A 25 4.27 1.22 40.01
N PRO A 26 5.37 0.85 40.70
CA PRO A 26 5.32 -0.08 41.83
C PRO A 26 4.43 0.41 42.98
N TYR A 27 4.22 1.72 43.07
CA TYR A 27 3.39 2.37 44.08
C TYR A 27 1.96 2.67 43.59
N GLY A 28 1.61 2.23 42.37
CA GLY A 28 0.29 2.47 41.77
C GLY A 28 0.10 3.86 41.17
N PHE A 29 1.15 4.69 41.16
CA PHE A 29 1.12 6.01 40.53
C PHE A 29 1.84 5.94 39.18
N GLY A 30 1.11 6.08 38.08
CA GLY A 30 1.70 6.05 36.75
C GLY A 30 0.66 6.34 35.69
N PRO A 31 1.07 6.70 34.47
CA PRO A 31 0.15 6.80 33.35
C PRO A 31 -0.55 5.45 33.15
N ALA A 32 -1.85 5.48 32.86
CA ALA A 32 -2.59 4.28 32.50
C ALA A 32 -1.91 3.68 31.26
N GLN A 33 -1.33 2.49 31.42
CA GLN A 33 -0.82 1.73 30.29
C GLN A 33 -2.01 1.39 29.41
N GLN A 34 -2.14 2.12 28.30
CA GLN A 34 -3.09 1.83 27.22
C GLN A 34 -2.62 0.53 26.55
N ARG A 35 -2.75 -0.59 27.26
CA ARG A 35 -2.78 -1.89 26.63
C ARG A 35 -4.12 -1.93 25.94
N GLU A 36 -4.11 -2.26 24.66
CA GLU A 36 -5.30 -2.53 23.88
C GLU A 36 -5.56 -4.04 23.93
N PRO A 37 -5.97 -4.65 25.06
CA PRO A 37 -6.21 -6.09 25.14
C PRO A 37 -7.30 -6.51 24.14
N GLN A 38 -8.19 -5.59 23.74
CA GLN A 38 -9.17 -5.83 22.70
C GLN A 38 -8.53 -6.17 21.35
N ARG A 39 -7.28 -5.73 21.08
CA ARG A 39 -6.54 -6.15 19.88
C ARG A 39 -6.18 -7.63 19.90
N LEU A 40 -5.89 -8.21 21.07
CA LEU A 40 -5.59 -9.64 21.17
C LEU A 40 -6.84 -10.47 20.88
N THR A 41 -8.01 -10.02 21.33
CA THR A 41 -9.29 -10.68 21.05
C THR A 41 -9.75 -10.49 19.61
N GLN A 42 -9.33 -9.41 18.95
CA GLN A 42 -9.59 -9.13 17.54
C GLN A 42 -8.48 -9.68 16.61
N GLN A 43 -7.51 -10.44 17.12
CA GLN A 43 -6.53 -11.10 16.26
C GLN A 43 -7.21 -12.25 15.51
N ILE A 44 -7.41 -12.04 14.21
CA ILE A 44 -7.92 -13.05 13.30
C ILE A 44 -6.74 -13.94 12.88
N ARG A 45 -6.75 -15.20 13.33
CA ARG A 45 -5.84 -16.29 12.92
C ARG A 45 -4.33 -15.98 13.06
N PRO A 46 -3.83 -15.64 14.27
CA PRO A 46 -2.39 -15.45 14.48
C PRO A 46 -1.56 -16.71 14.11
N GLU A 47 -2.15 -17.90 14.22
CA GLU A 47 -1.56 -19.18 13.86
C GLU A 47 -1.34 -19.41 12.36
N ALA A 48 -1.92 -18.57 11.48
CA ALA A 48 -1.64 -18.62 10.04
C ALA A 48 -0.26 -18.00 9.68
N ILE A 49 0.37 -17.29 10.62
CA ILE A 49 1.66 -16.64 10.40
C ILE A 49 2.77 -17.57 10.88
N THR A 50 3.42 -18.26 9.95
CA THR A 50 4.63 -19.05 10.23
C THR A 50 5.88 -18.19 10.08
N VAL A 51 6.66 -18.05 11.14
CA VAL A 51 7.96 -17.35 11.08
C VAL A 51 8.98 -18.29 10.45
N LEU A 52 9.27 -18.10 9.15
CA LEU A 52 10.35 -18.83 8.51
C LEU A 52 11.70 -18.36 9.06
N ARG A 53 12.48 -19.31 9.56
CA ARG A 53 13.89 -19.09 9.93
C ARG A 53 14.68 -18.95 8.63
N ALA A 54 15.57 -17.96 8.55
CA ALA A 54 16.38 -17.63 7.37
C ALA A 54 17.23 -18.78 6.79
N ALA A 55 17.33 -19.92 7.49
CA ALA A 55 18.07 -21.11 7.05
C ALA A 55 17.24 -22.12 6.23
N GLU A 56 15.90 -22.08 6.29
CA GLU A 56 15.04 -22.96 5.47
C GLU A 56 14.80 -22.41 4.04
N GLY A 57 15.39 -21.26 3.71
CA GLY A 57 15.37 -20.64 2.39
C GLY A 57 16.48 -21.11 1.44
N LEU A 58 17.05 -22.31 1.64
CA LEU A 58 17.96 -22.91 0.68
C LEU A 58 17.16 -23.46 -0.53
N LEU A 59 16.84 -22.51 -1.41
CA LEU A 59 16.78 -22.59 -2.87
C LEU A 59 16.08 -23.83 -3.47
N PRO A 60 14.90 -23.67 -4.10
CA PRO A 60 14.50 -24.59 -5.16
C PRO A 60 15.48 -24.49 -6.33
N PRO A 61 15.68 -25.58 -7.11
CA PRO A 61 16.66 -25.61 -8.20
C PRO A 61 16.31 -24.55 -9.23
N LEU A 62 17.22 -23.59 -9.43
CA LEU A 62 17.23 -22.57 -10.50
C LEU A 62 15.86 -22.36 -11.16
N ALA A 63 14.89 -21.84 -10.38
CA ALA A 63 13.86 -21.05 -11.03
C ALA A 63 14.64 -19.90 -11.67
N VAL A 64 14.52 -19.75 -13.00
CA VAL A 64 14.77 -18.47 -13.66
C VAL A 64 14.21 -17.44 -12.70
N VAL A 65 15.07 -16.60 -12.11
CA VAL A 65 14.60 -15.49 -11.27
C VAL A 65 13.67 -14.74 -12.21
N PRO A 66 12.33 -14.78 -12.01
CA PRO A 66 11.48 -13.95 -12.84
C PRO A 66 12.00 -12.54 -12.61
N GLU A 67 12.26 -11.80 -13.70
CA GLU A 67 12.53 -10.38 -13.55
C GLU A 67 11.44 -9.79 -12.65
N PRO A 68 11.74 -8.80 -11.80
CA PRO A 68 10.74 -8.25 -10.91
C PRO A 68 9.57 -7.69 -11.72
N THR A 69 8.54 -8.52 -11.89
CA THR A 69 7.30 -8.18 -12.56
C THR A 69 6.49 -7.35 -11.59
N VAL A 70 6.40 -6.04 -11.87
CA VAL A 70 5.55 -5.14 -11.10
C VAL A 70 4.19 -5.06 -11.77
N CYS A 71 3.13 -5.08 -10.97
CA CYS A 71 1.79 -4.80 -11.47
C CYS A 71 1.65 -3.29 -11.68
N LEU A 72 1.35 -2.88 -12.91
CA LEU A 72 1.15 -1.48 -13.29
C LEU A 72 -0.29 -1.26 -13.79
N GLN A 73 -0.85 -0.10 -13.52
CA GLN A 73 -2.21 0.26 -13.91
C GLN A 73 -2.32 1.74 -14.31
N SER A 74 -3.22 2.05 -15.25
CA SER A 74 -3.48 3.44 -15.65
C SER A 74 -4.49 4.13 -14.75
N GLY A 75 -4.59 5.46 -14.89
CA GLY A 75 -5.79 6.20 -14.49
C GLY A 75 -7.06 5.78 -15.26
N PRO A 76 -8.23 6.34 -14.90
CA PRO A 76 -9.48 6.07 -15.61
C PRO A 76 -9.42 6.57 -17.06
N LEU A 77 -9.71 5.68 -18.00
CA LEU A 77 -9.78 5.92 -19.44
C LEU A 77 -11.24 6.13 -19.86
N SER A 78 -11.47 7.09 -20.76
CA SER A 78 -12.77 7.23 -21.42
C SER A 78 -13.01 6.06 -22.40
N PRO A 79 -14.26 5.76 -22.80
CA PRO A 79 -14.54 4.62 -23.67
C PRO A 79 -13.84 4.74 -25.04
N ALA A 80 -13.75 5.93 -25.61
CA ALA A 80 -13.03 6.15 -26.88
C ALA A 80 -11.52 5.89 -26.75
N GLN A 81 -10.91 6.26 -25.62
CA GLN A 81 -9.49 5.98 -25.34
C GLN A 81 -9.26 4.48 -25.15
N ALA A 82 -10.18 3.81 -24.45
CA ALA A 82 -10.11 2.37 -24.20
C ALA A 82 -10.15 1.55 -25.50
N ASP A 83 -11.02 1.91 -26.45
CA ASP A 83 -11.12 1.21 -27.73
C ASP A 83 -9.91 1.45 -28.63
N ALA A 84 -9.39 2.69 -28.66
CA ALA A 84 -8.16 3.01 -29.40
C ALA A 84 -6.96 2.24 -28.84
N LEU A 85 -6.84 2.18 -27.51
CA LEU A 85 -5.77 1.45 -26.82
C LEU A 85 -5.87 -0.06 -27.05
N ARG A 86 -7.09 -0.62 -27.03
CA ARG A 86 -7.34 -2.05 -27.31
C ARG A 86 -6.85 -2.43 -28.70
N ALA A 87 -7.23 -1.67 -29.73
CA ALA A 87 -6.83 -1.96 -31.11
C ALA A 87 -5.29 -1.94 -31.28
N LEU A 88 -4.61 -1.04 -30.58
CA LEU A 88 -3.16 -0.89 -30.65
C LEU A 88 -2.44 -2.02 -29.90
N LEU A 89 -2.92 -2.38 -28.71
CA LEU A 89 -2.37 -3.47 -27.90
C LEU A 89 -2.54 -4.82 -28.59
N GLU A 90 -3.70 -5.10 -29.17
CA GLU A 90 -3.94 -6.33 -29.94
C GLU A 90 -3.00 -6.46 -31.14
N ALA A 91 -2.60 -5.35 -31.76
CA ALA A 91 -1.72 -5.36 -32.92
C ALA A 91 -0.24 -5.58 -32.57
N SER A 92 0.19 -5.18 -31.36
CA SER A 92 1.62 -4.98 -31.08
C SER A 92 2.11 -5.58 -29.77
N TRP A 93 1.21 -6.08 -28.91
CA TRP A 93 1.51 -6.59 -27.57
C TRP A 93 1.00 -8.03 -27.36
N PRO A 94 1.66 -8.82 -26.49
CA PRO A 94 1.19 -10.16 -26.15
C PRO A 94 -0.21 -10.12 -25.51
N PRO A 95 -1.14 -10.99 -25.89
CA PRO A 95 -2.52 -10.95 -25.38
C PRO A 95 -2.62 -11.22 -23.87
N GLU A 96 -1.65 -11.93 -23.30
CA GLU A 96 -1.60 -12.29 -21.87
C GLU A 96 -0.90 -11.21 -21.00
N SER A 97 -0.31 -10.16 -21.61
CA SER A 97 0.48 -9.16 -20.87
C SER A 97 -0.31 -7.92 -20.45
N TRP A 98 -1.56 -7.78 -20.88
CA TRP A 98 -2.39 -6.61 -20.62
C TRP A 98 -3.86 -6.99 -20.43
N GLN A 99 -4.59 -6.19 -19.66
CA GLN A 99 -6.02 -6.37 -19.39
C GLN A 99 -6.69 -5.00 -19.38
N LEU A 100 -7.79 -4.84 -20.13
CA LEU A 100 -8.68 -3.69 -20.00
C LEU A 100 -9.85 -4.06 -19.10
N LEU A 101 -9.88 -3.47 -17.90
CA LEU A 101 -10.90 -3.71 -16.89
C LEU A 101 -11.90 -2.56 -16.90
N ALA A 102 -13.20 -2.87 -16.91
CA ALA A 102 -14.22 -1.89 -16.63
C ALA A 102 -14.15 -1.54 -15.13
N ILE A 103 -14.07 -0.25 -14.81
CA ILE A 103 -14.10 0.22 -13.42
C ILE A 103 -15.56 0.09 -12.96
N GLN A 104 -15.87 -0.99 -12.26
CA GLN A 104 -17.15 -1.18 -11.59
C GLN A 104 -17.06 -0.58 -10.19
N ASP A 105 -18.04 0.23 -9.82
CA ASP A 105 -18.16 0.93 -8.53
C ASP A 105 -18.13 -0.04 -7.33
N GLY A 106 -16.93 -0.45 -6.93
CA GLY A 106 -16.70 -1.32 -5.75
C GLY A 106 -15.46 -0.94 -4.93
N GLN A 107 -14.59 -0.07 -5.47
CA GLN A 107 -13.39 0.44 -4.78
C GLN A 107 -13.22 1.96 -4.91
N ALA A 108 -14.28 2.71 -5.23
CA ALA A 108 -14.24 4.16 -5.20
C ALA A 108 -14.15 4.64 -3.74
N SER A 109 -13.08 5.36 -3.41
CA SER A 109 -13.00 6.09 -2.14
C SER A 109 -14.19 7.07 -2.06
N PRO A 110 -14.95 7.12 -0.95
CA PRO A 110 -16.14 7.96 -0.83
C PRO A 110 -15.85 9.48 -0.94
N ALA A 111 -14.57 9.87 -1.01
CA ALA A 111 -14.15 11.26 -1.14
C ALA A 111 -14.25 11.83 -2.57
N GLN A 112 -14.55 11.03 -3.61
CA GLN A 112 -14.47 11.46 -5.02
C GLN A 112 -15.81 11.36 -5.80
N ALA A 113 -16.94 11.15 -5.12
CA ALA A 113 -18.25 10.85 -5.70
C ALA A 113 -19.03 12.04 -6.33
N SER A 114 -18.36 13.03 -6.92
CA SER A 114 -19.01 14.26 -7.43
C SER A 114 -18.81 14.53 -8.93
N GLN A 115 -18.27 13.59 -9.70
CA GLN A 115 -18.09 13.73 -11.15
C GLN A 115 -18.96 12.70 -11.89
N ALA A 116 -19.55 13.12 -13.00
CA ALA A 116 -20.54 12.37 -13.79
C ALA A 116 -20.10 10.92 -14.03
N ILE A 117 -21.04 9.99 -13.88
CA ILE A 117 -20.82 8.54 -14.03
C ILE A 117 -20.64 8.23 -15.52
N GLU A 118 -19.46 8.52 -16.07
CA GLU A 118 -19.06 8.04 -17.38
C GLU A 118 -18.49 6.62 -17.27
N PRO A 119 -18.78 5.72 -18.22
CA PRO A 119 -18.20 4.38 -18.23
C PRO A 119 -16.68 4.49 -18.37
N SER A 120 -15.97 4.25 -17.28
CA SER A 120 -14.51 4.37 -17.24
C SER A 120 -13.84 2.99 -17.27
N TRP A 121 -12.76 2.92 -18.03
CA TRP A 121 -11.93 1.73 -18.19
C TRP A 121 -10.58 1.93 -17.52
N ARG A 122 -9.88 0.85 -17.22
CA ARG A 122 -8.50 0.90 -16.72
C ARG A 122 -7.66 -0.13 -17.45
N LEU A 123 -6.48 0.27 -17.93
CA LEU A 123 -5.46 -0.65 -18.40
C LEU A 123 -4.70 -1.20 -17.18
N ARG A 124 -4.55 -2.53 -17.10
CA ARG A 124 -3.74 -3.23 -16.09
C ARG A 124 -2.75 -4.16 -16.77
N LEU A 125 -1.50 -4.09 -16.34
CA LEU A 125 -0.42 -4.98 -16.73
C LEU A 125 -0.08 -5.80 -15.48
N PRO A 126 -0.55 -7.06 -15.35
CA PRO A 126 -0.43 -7.83 -14.12
C PRO A 126 1.01 -8.19 -13.79
N ALA A 127 1.87 -8.31 -14.80
CA ALA A 127 3.27 -8.65 -14.69
C ALA A 127 4.07 -7.86 -15.73
N ALA A 128 4.42 -6.62 -15.42
CA ALA A 128 5.19 -5.77 -16.34
C ALA A 128 6.70 -5.99 -16.16
N ASP A 129 7.30 -6.74 -17.07
CA ASP A 129 8.76 -6.89 -17.22
C ASP A 129 9.42 -5.59 -17.71
N GLN A 130 10.74 -5.45 -17.57
CA GLN A 130 11.45 -4.24 -18.03
C GLN A 130 11.28 -3.99 -19.53
N ALA A 131 11.30 -5.04 -20.35
CA ALA A 131 11.07 -4.95 -21.79
C ALA A 131 9.66 -4.43 -22.11
N LEU A 132 8.66 -4.86 -21.34
CA LEU A 132 7.27 -4.42 -21.48
C LEU A 132 7.12 -2.95 -21.04
N GLN A 133 7.80 -2.57 -19.95
CA GLN A 133 7.82 -1.19 -19.45
C GLN A 133 8.46 -0.22 -20.46
N ALA A 134 9.54 -0.60 -21.13
CA ALA A 134 10.19 0.24 -22.15
C ALA A 134 9.24 0.56 -23.32
N ARG A 135 8.34 -0.37 -23.66
CA ARG A 135 7.35 -0.20 -24.72
C ARG A 135 6.14 0.65 -24.32
N LEU A 136 5.95 0.94 -23.02
CA LEU A 136 4.89 1.85 -22.57
C LEU A 136 5.02 3.26 -23.15
N ALA A 137 6.25 3.69 -23.43
CA ALA A 137 6.52 4.97 -24.07
C ALA A 137 5.84 5.08 -25.46
N GLU A 138 5.54 3.97 -26.13
CA GLU A 138 4.81 3.95 -27.41
C GLU A 138 3.37 4.46 -27.26
N PHE A 139 2.79 4.40 -26.06
CA PHE A 139 1.37 4.70 -25.83
C PHE A 139 1.12 5.80 -24.81
N GLY A 140 2.18 6.44 -24.29
CA GLY A 140 2.07 7.51 -23.29
C GLY A 140 1.08 8.60 -23.70
N ASP A 141 0.99 8.92 -25.00
CA ASP A 141 0.06 9.92 -25.54
C ASP A 141 -1.42 9.53 -25.46
N LEU A 142 -1.73 8.23 -25.32
CA LEU A 142 -3.09 7.70 -25.19
C LEU A 142 -3.49 7.47 -23.73
N LEU A 143 -2.57 7.62 -22.79
CA LEU A 143 -2.85 7.51 -21.36
C LEU A 143 -3.21 8.89 -20.80
N PRO A 144 -4.18 8.98 -19.87
CA PRO A 144 -4.67 10.26 -19.35
C PRO A 144 -3.58 11.13 -18.72
N ASP A 145 -2.61 10.52 -18.02
CA ASP A 145 -1.48 11.20 -17.39
C ASP A 145 -0.12 10.81 -18.00
N GLY A 146 -0.12 10.00 -19.07
CA GLY A 146 1.09 9.42 -19.65
C GLY A 146 1.85 8.45 -18.72
N THR A 147 1.32 8.17 -17.53
CA THR A 147 1.96 7.34 -16.52
C THR A 147 1.08 6.14 -16.14
N LEU A 148 1.75 5.04 -15.78
CA LEU A 148 1.12 3.92 -15.08
C LEU A 148 1.59 3.93 -13.63
N ASP A 149 0.66 3.76 -12.71
CA ASP A 149 0.92 3.64 -11.28
C ASP A 149 1.03 2.18 -10.87
N ALA A 150 1.72 1.92 -9.76
CA ALA A 150 1.71 0.59 -9.14
C ALA A 150 0.28 0.19 -8.75
N CYS A 151 -0.10 -1.05 -9.02
CA CYS A 151 -1.40 -1.58 -8.60
C CYS A 151 -1.52 -1.50 -7.07
N PRO A 152 -2.70 -1.12 -6.52
CA PRO A 152 -2.94 -1.22 -5.10
C PRO A 152 -2.77 -2.67 -4.68
N VAL A 153 -1.96 -2.90 -3.65
CA VAL A 153 -1.82 -4.23 -3.04
C VAL A 153 -3.19 -4.61 -2.49
N ASN A 154 -3.83 -5.60 -3.12
CA ASN A 154 -5.11 -6.11 -2.65
C ASN A 154 -4.83 -7.02 -1.45
N ASP A 155 -5.37 -6.67 -0.28
CA ASP A 155 -5.14 -7.41 0.99
C ASP A 155 -5.73 -8.84 0.97
N SER A 156 -6.42 -9.21 -0.11
CA SER A 156 -7.09 -10.50 -0.32
C SER A 156 -6.15 -11.65 -0.73
N ASP A 157 -4.88 -11.38 -1.01
CA ASP A 157 -3.86 -12.40 -1.36
C ASP A 157 -2.95 -12.76 -0.17
N ARG A 158 -3.40 -12.47 1.06
CA ARG A 158 -2.68 -12.72 2.31
C ARG A 158 -3.37 -13.74 3.21
#